data_AF-A0A6G4R5N4-F1
#
_entry.id   AF-A0A6G4R5N4-F1
#
_cell.length_a   1.000
_cell.length_b   1.000
_cell.length_c   1.000
_cell.angle_alpha   90.00
_cell.angle_beta   90.00
_cell.angle_gamma   90.00
#
_symmetry.space_group_name_H-M   'P 1'
#
loop_
_entity.id
_entity.type
_entity.pdbx_description
1 polymer ?
#
loop_
_entity_poly.entity_id
_entity_poly.type
_entity_poly.pdbx_seq_one_letter_code
_entity_poly.pdbx_strand_id
1 'polypeptide(L)'
;MTGRHAGPRSSSSGDAEATATDVSTDATDDAFDHALESLRAGEPILVHDAADREGETDLIYHADAVTPDAVARLRNDAGGLVCVALGHDIAEAFDLPFYVDEIDHPAATGHELGYDDRSSFSVTVNHRDTYTGITDADRSKTIQELGAAATDPDATAFAAAFRVPGHVHLLKAAPDLLAQREGHTELGVALADAANRSPAVVVCEMLDDETGGALAPADARAYADRYDLAYLEGSAVLERLG
;
A
#
# COMPACT_ATOMS: atom_id res chain seq x y z
N MET A 1 77.02 -28.00 16.34
CA MET A 1 77.34 -27.18 15.16
C MET A 1 76.02 -26.61 14.66
N THR A 2 75.70 -25.37 15.05
CA THR A 2 75.70 -24.16 14.17
C THR A 2 74.61 -24.24 13.09
N GLY A 3 73.63 -23.34 12.97
CA GLY A 3 73.41 -22.03 13.58
C GLY A 3 72.05 -21.46 13.12
N ARG A 4 71.67 -20.32 13.73
CA ARG A 4 70.50 -19.51 13.40
C ARG A 4 70.63 -18.83 12.03
N HIS A 5 69.52 -18.64 11.31
CA HIS A 5 69.25 -17.41 10.56
C HIS A 5 67.75 -17.19 10.36
N ALA A 6 67.36 -15.92 10.33
CA ALA A 6 66.01 -15.39 10.41
C ALA A 6 65.60 -14.69 9.10
N GLY A 7 64.29 -14.76 8.77
CA GLY A 7 63.53 -13.87 7.88
C GLY A 7 63.79 -13.99 6.36
N PRO A 8 62.88 -13.50 5.48
CA PRO A 8 61.76 -12.59 5.74
C PRO A 8 60.36 -13.13 5.34
N ARG A 9 59.33 -12.40 5.81
CA ARG A 9 57.92 -12.52 5.42
C ARG A 9 57.72 -12.05 3.98
N SER A 10 56.93 -12.77 3.19
CA SER A 10 56.31 -12.27 1.96
C SER A 10 54.81 -12.56 2.00
N SER A 11 54.05 -11.50 2.24
CA SER A 11 52.60 -11.42 2.07
C SER A 11 52.29 -10.99 0.63
N SER A 12 51.53 -11.80 -0.13
CA SER A 12 50.72 -11.31 -1.25
C SER A 12 49.90 -12.44 -1.87
N SER A 13 48.71 -12.08 -2.35
CA SER A 13 47.75 -12.81 -3.17
C SER A 13 46.85 -13.80 -2.41
N GLY A 14 45.53 -13.63 -2.36
CA GLY A 14 44.70 -12.58 -2.92
C GLY A 14 43.36 -12.56 -2.19
N ASP A 15 42.92 -11.36 -1.81
CA ASP A 15 41.54 -11.14 -1.42
C ASP A 15 40.69 -11.22 -2.69
N ALA A 16 39.94 -12.30 -2.81
CA ALA A 16 38.78 -12.35 -3.68
C ALA A 16 37.71 -11.50 -2.99
N GLU A 17 37.70 -10.21 -3.31
CA GLU A 17 36.60 -9.31 -3.00
C GLU A 17 35.42 -9.74 -3.89
N ALA A 18 34.63 -10.69 -3.37
CA ALA A 18 33.38 -11.10 -3.98
C ALA A 18 32.40 -9.92 -3.85
N THR A 19 32.00 -9.41 -5.00
CA THR A 19 30.95 -8.41 -5.22
C THR A 19 29.62 -8.92 -4.66
N ALA A 20 29.36 -8.61 -3.38
CA ALA A 20 28.11 -8.93 -2.71
C ALA A 20 27.02 -7.84 -2.90
N THR A 21 27.27 -6.86 -3.77
CA THR A 21 26.43 -5.65 -3.92
C THR A 21 25.61 -5.60 -5.21
N ASP A 22 25.70 -6.62 -6.08
CA ASP A 22 25.06 -6.63 -7.41
C ASP A 22 23.75 -7.45 -7.41
N VAL A 23 23.77 -8.58 -6.70
CA VAL A 23 22.65 -9.56 -6.70
C VAL A 23 21.44 -9.08 -5.90
N SER A 24 21.63 -8.28 -4.85
CA SER A 24 20.53 -7.80 -4.01
C SER A 24 19.74 -6.65 -4.64
N THR A 25 20.40 -5.83 -5.46
CA THR A 25 19.78 -4.73 -6.22
C THR A 25 18.98 -5.28 -7.39
N ASP A 26 19.53 -6.21 -8.18
CA ASP A 26 18.81 -6.81 -9.31
C ASP A 26 17.49 -7.50 -8.88
N ALA A 27 17.52 -8.24 -7.77
CA ALA A 27 16.31 -8.92 -7.27
C ALA A 27 15.24 -7.95 -6.73
N THR A 28 15.67 -6.83 -6.13
CA THR A 28 14.75 -5.77 -5.68
C THR A 28 14.16 -5.03 -6.87
N ASP A 29 14.97 -4.80 -7.89
CA ASP A 29 14.57 -4.14 -9.13
C ASP A 29 13.53 -4.97 -9.90
N ASP A 30 13.77 -6.27 -10.02
CA ASP A 30 12.83 -7.23 -10.62
C ASP A 30 11.49 -7.29 -9.86
N ALA A 31 11.51 -7.28 -8.52
CA ALA A 31 10.30 -7.31 -7.70
C ALA A 31 9.47 -6.04 -7.84
N PHE A 32 10.13 -4.88 -7.88
CA PHE A 32 9.47 -3.59 -8.07
C PHE A 32 8.79 -3.51 -9.45
N ASP A 33 9.52 -3.86 -10.52
CA ASP A 33 8.97 -3.83 -11.87
C ASP A 33 7.82 -4.85 -12.03
N HIS A 34 7.95 -6.04 -11.44
CA HIS A 34 6.87 -7.03 -11.40
C HIS A 34 5.62 -6.48 -10.70
N ALA A 35 5.76 -5.80 -9.57
CA ALA A 35 4.62 -5.19 -8.88
C ALA A 35 3.90 -4.14 -9.74
N LEU A 36 4.66 -3.29 -10.47
CA LEU A 36 4.06 -2.32 -11.38
C LEU A 36 3.34 -3.02 -12.56
N GLU A 37 3.88 -4.13 -13.07
CA GLU A 37 3.23 -4.94 -14.09
C GLU A 37 1.94 -5.59 -13.57
N SER A 38 1.94 -6.14 -12.35
CA SER A 38 0.75 -6.71 -11.70
C SER A 38 -0.35 -5.66 -11.54
N LEU A 39 -0.03 -4.46 -11.04
CA LEU A 39 -1.01 -3.37 -10.96
C LEU A 39 -1.56 -2.99 -12.34
N ARG A 40 -0.72 -2.96 -13.38
CA ARG A 40 -1.18 -2.72 -14.76
C ARG A 40 -2.03 -3.87 -15.30
N ALA A 41 -1.82 -5.10 -14.86
CA ALA A 41 -2.63 -6.26 -15.22
C ALA A 41 -3.95 -6.34 -14.43
N GLY A 42 -4.12 -5.51 -13.39
CA GLY A 42 -5.27 -5.54 -12.49
C GLY A 42 -5.16 -6.62 -11.41
N GLU A 43 -3.95 -7.16 -11.20
CA GLU A 43 -3.63 -8.10 -10.14
C GLU A 43 -3.23 -7.35 -8.87
N PRO A 44 -3.49 -7.94 -7.68
CA PRO A 44 -3.04 -7.33 -6.45
C PRO A 44 -1.55 -7.50 -6.24
N ILE A 45 -1.01 -6.65 -5.38
CA ILE A 45 0.33 -6.76 -4.81
C ILE A 45 0.24 -6.75 -3.28
N LEU A 46 1.27 -7.25 -2.62
CA LEU A 46 1.41 -7.15 -1.17
C LEU A 46 2.49 -6.12 -0.86
N VAL A 47 2.21 -5.21 0.07
CA VAL A 47 3.19 -4.22 0.54
C VAL A 47 3.25 -4.27 2.06
N HIS A 48 4.42 -4.62 2.59
CA HIS A 48 4.73 -4.57 4.01
C HIS A 48 5.39 -3.22 4.33
N ASP A 49 4.87 -2.47 5.29
CA ASP A 49 5.48 -1.20 5.69
C ASP A 49 6.63 -1.39 6.70
N ALA A 50 7.21 -0.30 7.21
CA ALA A 50 8.36 -0.39 8.10
C ALA A 50 7.97 -1.02 9.46
N ALA A 51 8.85 -1.88 10.00
CA ALA A 51 8.60 -2.57 11.27
C ALA A 51 8.51 -1.63 12.50
N ASP A 52 9.02 -0.40 12.39
CA ASP A 52 8.87 0.63 13.41
C ASP A 52 7.65 1.55 13.17
N ARG A 53 6.90 1.34 12.07
CA ARG A 53 5.61 1.94 11.74
C ARG A 53 4.45 1.10 12.27
N GLU A 54 3.71 0.44 11.38
CA GLU A 54 2.62 -0.48 11.71
C GLU A 54 3.19 -1.91 11.73
N GLY A 55 4.17 -2.20 10.86
CA GLY A 55 4.73 -3.54 10.72
C GLY A 55 3.70 -4.51 10.14
N GLU A 56 2.84 -4.00 9.25
CA GLU A 56 1.69 -4.68 8.67
C GLU A 56 1.86 -4.84 7.16
N THR A 57 1.21 -5.86 6.60
CA THR A 57 1.17 -6.08 5.14
C THR A 57 -0.23 -5.82 4.63
N ASP A 58 -0.35 -5.00 3.59
CA ASP A 58 -1.61 -4.76 2.91
C ASP A 58 -1.68 -5.48 1.58
N LEU A 59 -2.86 -6.01 1.27
CA LEU A 59 -3.21 -6.44 -0.08
C LEU A 59 -3.74 -5.22 -0.87
N ILE A 60 -2.97 -4.79 -1.86
CA ILE A 60 -3.23 -3.56 -2.63
C ILE A 60 -3.71 -3.90 -4.03
N TYR A 61 -4.81 -3.29 -4.45
CA TYR A 61 -5.31 -3.31 -5.83
C TYR A 61 -5.37 -1.90 -6.39
N HIS A 62 -5.18 -1.73 -7.70
CA HIS A 62 -5.68 -0.53 -8.35
C HIS A 62 -7.22 -0.54 -8.37
N ALA A 63 -7.87 0.59 -8.07
CA ALA A 63 -9.30 0.64 -7.81
C ALA A 63 -10.17 0.19 -9.00
N ASP A 64 -9.75 0.46 -10.24
CA ASP A 64 -10.51 0.07 -11.44
C ASP A 64 -10.58 -1.45 -11.68
N ALA A 65 -9.69 -2.22 -11.05
CA ALA A 65 -9.57 -3.67 -11.23
C ALA A 65 -10.34 -4.47 -10.18
N VAL A 66 -10.93 -3.81 -9.18
CA VAL A 66 -11.54 -4.48 -8.02
C VAL A 66 -12.89 -5.06 -8.38
N THR A 67 -12.89 -6.32 -8.81
CA THR A 67 -14.08 -7.14 -9.07
C THR A 67 -14.75 -7.61 -7.76
N PRO A 68 -15.97 -8.18 -7.80
CA PRO A 68 -16.58 -8.79 -6.62
C PRO A 68 -15.72 -9.91 -6.02
N ASP A 69 -15.02 -10.68 -6.85
CA ASP A 69 -14.10 -11.73 -6.39
C ASP A 69 -12.86 -11.13 -5.71
N ALA A 70 -12.37 -9.97 -6.17
CA ALA A 70 -11.31 -9.24 -5.49
C ALA A 70 -11.76 -8.75 -4.10
N VAL A 71 -12.99 -8.24 -3.99
CA VAL A 71 -13.57 -7.86 -2.67
C VAL A 71 -13.72 -9.08 -1.76
N ALA A 72 -14.11 -10.23 -2.32
CA ALA A 72 -14.17 -11.49 -1.58
C ALA A 72 -12.78 -11.90 -1.08
N ARG A 73 -11.73 -11.78 -1.90
CA ARG A 73 -10.33 -12.02 -1.47
C ARG A 73 -9.94 -11.05 -0.35
N LEU A 74 -10.15 -9.75 -0.53
CA LEU A 74 -9.82 -8.75 0.49
C LEU A 74 -10.43 -9.09 1.86
N ARG A 75 -11.72 -9.46 1.92
CA ARG A 75 -12.36 -9.78 3.21
C ARG A 75 -12.05 -11.17 3.78
N ASN A 76 -11.60 -12.12 2.97
CA ASN A 76 -11.35 -13.50 3.44
C ASN A 76 -9.86 -13.75 3.70
N ASP A 77 -8.99 -13.13 2.92
CA ASP A 77 -7.56 -13.42 2.89
C ASP A 77 -6.73 -12.30 3.52
N ALA A 78 -7.24 -11.06 3.53
CA ALA A 78 -6.64 -9.97 4.29
C ALA A 78 -7.41 -9.74 5.60
N GLY A 79 -8.70 -9.39 5.51
CA GLY A 79 -9.61 -9.34 6.66
C GLY A 79 -9.63 -8.00 7.42
N GLY A 80 -8.72 -7.07 7.08
CA GLY A 80 -8.73 -5.68 7.53
C GLY A 80 -9.86 -4.84 6.94
N LEU A 81 -9.71 -3.52 7.04
CA LEU A 81 -10.66 -2.58 6.46
C LEU A 81 -10.43 -2.47 4.95
N VAL A 82 -11.51 -2.58 4.17
CA VAL A 82 -11.43 -2.29 2.74
C VAL A 82 -11.52 -0.78 2.54
N CYS A 83 -10.36 -0.17 2.35
CA CYS A 83 -10.18 1.26 2.20
C CYS A 83 -9.80 1.61 0.75
N VAL A 84 -10.23 2.76 0.24
CA VAL A 84 -9.76 3.33 -1.04
C VAL A 84 -8.92 4.56 -0.73
N ALA A 85 -7.63 4.48 -0.98
CA ALA A 85 -6.71 5.61 -0.93
C ALA A 85 -6.77 6.40 -2.23
N LEU A 86 -7.01 7.71 -2.11
CA LEU A 86 -7.02 8.67 -3.20
C LEU A 86 -5.83 9.61 -3.06
N GLY A 87 -5.20 9.95 -4.19
CA GLY A 87 -4.20 11.00 -4.24
C GLY A 87 -4.72 12.34 -3.72
N HIS A 88 -3.83 13.16 -3.16
CA HIS A 88 -4.17 14.43 -2.52
C HIS A 88 -5.04 15.32 -3.42
N ASP A 89 -4.59 15.55 -4.66
CA ASP A 89 -5.29 16.43 -5.61
C ASP A 89 -6.67 15.89 -6.02
N ILE A 90 -6.85 14.56 -6.06
CA ILE A 90 -8.16 13.93 -6.30
C ILE A 90 -9.09 14.21 -5.12
N ALA A 91 -8.59 14.02 -3.90
CA ALA A 91 -9.36 14.29 -2.70
C ALA A 91 -9.75 15.77 -2.59
N GLU A 92 -8.85 16.70 -2.94
CA GLU A 92 -9.16 18.13 -3.02
C GLU A 92 -10.21 18.45 -4.08
N ALA A 93 -10.08 17.89 -5.30
CA ALA A 93 -11.05 18.13 -6.37
C ALA A 93 -12.47 17.63 -6.04
N PHE A 94 -12.58 16.63 -5.16
CA PHE A 94 -13.85 16.09 -4.66
C PHE A 94 -14.32 16.72 -3.34
N ASP A 95 -13.61 17.74 -2.83
CA ASP A 95 -13.87 18.37 -1.54
C ASP A 95 -13.93 17.35 -0.38
N LEU A 96 -13.02 16.35 -0.39
CA LEU A 96 -12.95 15.31 0.64
C LEU A 96 -12.11 15.77 1.85
N PRO A 97 -12.73 15.92 3.04
CA PRO A 97 -12.04 16.35 4.24
C PRO A 97 -11.34 15.19 4.94
N PHE A 98 -10.42 15.47 5.87
CA PHE A 98 -10.05 14.46 6.85
C PHE A 98 -11.22 14.26 7.83
N TYR A 99 -11.54 13.02 8.14
CA TYR A 99 -12.70 12.68 8.97
C TYR A 99 -12.66 13.37 10.34
N VAL A 100 -11.48 13.46 10.95
CA VAL A 100 -11.28 14.08 12.27
C VAL A 100 -11.63 15.57 12.28
N ASP A 101 -11.47 16.27 11.15
CA ASP A 101 -11.72 17.72 11.07
C ASP A 101 -13.23 18.04 11.02
N GLU A 102 -14.07 17.06 10.64
CA GLU A 102 -15.52 17.24 10.48
C GLU A 102 -16.35 16.73 11.66
N ILE A 103 -15.75 16.01 12.61
CA ILE A 103 -16.47 15.36 13.70
C ILE A 103 -16.50 16.23 14.96
N ASP A 104 -17.66 16.84 15.23
CA ASP A 104 -17.97 17.50 16.50
C ASP A 104 -18.45 16.49 17.55
N HIS A 105 -17.53 15.69 18.08
CA HIS A 105 -17.80 14.73 19.16
C HIS A 105 -16.62 14.63 20.14
N PRO A 106 -16.84 14.49 21.46
CA PRO A 106 -15.75 14.37 22.44
C PRO A 106 -14.78 13.21 22.18
N ALA A 107 -15.22 12.15 21.49
CA ALA A 107 -14.38 11.02 21.09
C ALA A 107 -13.36 11.35 19.98
N ALA A 108 -13.46 12.51 19.33
CA ALA A 108 -12.49 13.01 18.35
C ALA A 108 -11.31 13.77 19.00
N THR A 109 -11.24 13.80 20.33
CA THR A 109 -10.13 14.44 21.07
C THR A 109 -9.05 13.41 21.41
N GLY A 110 -7.77 13.74 21.19
CA GLY A 110 -6.62 12.91 21.61
C GLY A 110 -5.96 12.04 20.53
N HIS A 111 -5.92 12.50 19.28
CA HIS A 111 -5.25 11.80 18.18
C HIS A 111 -3.76 12.14 18.09
N GLU A 112 -2.96 11.76 19.09
CA GLU A 112 -1.51 11.62 18.91
C GLU A 112 -1.24 10.14 18.57
N LEU A 113 -1.09 9.81 17.29
CA LEU A 113 -0.58 8.48 16.92
C LEU A 113 0.94 8.51 17.15
N GLY A 114 1.49 7.49 17.78
CA GLY A 114 2.91 7.49 18.19
C GLY A 114 3.93 7.51 17.04
N TYR A 115 3.48 7.36 15.80
CA TYR A 115 4.32 7.27 14.61
C TYR A 115 4.08 8.41 13.59
N ASP A 116 2.93 9.10 13.64
CA ASP A 116 2.60 10.20 12.73
C ASP A 116 1.51 11.09 13.35
N ASP A 117 1.50 12.38 13.02
CA ASP A 117 0.60 13.37 13.64
C ASP A 117 -0.86 13.24 13.18
N ARG A 118 -1.18 12.42 12.15
CA ARG A 118 -2.55 12.34 11.60
C ARG A 118 -2.91 11.01 10.91
N SER A 119 -4.16 10.58 11.13
CA SER A 119 -4.78 9.50 10.34
C SER A 119 -5.18 9.98 8.95
N SER A 120 -5.04 9.12 7.93
CA SER A 120 -5.47 9.41 6.55
C SER A 120 -6.98 9.25 6.31
N PHE A 121 -7.78 8.84 7.31
CA PHE A 121 -9.22 8.63 7.10
C PHE A 121 -9.96 9.89 6.63
N SER A 122 -10.76 9.71 5.59
CA SER A 122 -11.78 10.64 5.09
C SER A 122 -13.18 10.05 5.29
N VAL A 123 -14.20 10.60 4.63
CA VAL A 123 -15.58 10.14 4.72
C VAL A 123 -15.75 8.71 4.18
N THR A 124 -16.80 8.01 4.61
CA THR A 124 -17.17 6.72 4.04
C THR A 124 -18.25 6.88 2.98
N VAL A 125 -18.19 6.09 1.91
CA VAL A 125 -19.07 6.24 0.74
C VAL A 125 -19.66 4.93 0.23
N ASN A 126 -20.79 5.07 -0.45
CA ASN A 126 -21.35 4.07 -1.37
C ASN A 126 -21.67 4.77 -2.70
N HIS A 127 -21.51 4.08 -3.83
CA HIS A 127 -22.03 4.57 -5.11
C HIS A 127 -23.57 4.53 -5.11
N ARG A 128 -24.25 5.53 -5.65
CA ARG A 128 -25.72 5.70 -5.57
C ARG A 128 -26.52 4.58 -6.22
N ASP A 129 -25.95 3.89 -7.20
CA ASP A 129 -26.58 2.74 -7.86
C ASP A 129 -26.41 1.40 -7.09
N THR A 130 -25.85 1.44 -5.88
CA THR A 130 -25.80 0.28 -4.97
C THR A 130 -27.02 0.22 -4.06
N TYR A 131 -27.36 -0.97 -3.55
CA TYR A 131 -28.49 -1.13 -2.64
C TYR A 131 -28.09 -0.88 -1.17
N THR A 132 -27.57 -1.90 -0.50
CA THR A 132 -27.09 -1.74 0.88
C THR A 132 -25.70 -1.12 0.90
N GLY A 133 -24.88 -1.42 -0.11
CA GLY A 133 -23.51 -0.91 -0.22
C GLY A 133 -22.44 -1.89 0.28
N ILE A 134 -22.82 -2.90 1.07
CA ILE A 134 -21.85 -3.77 1.78
C ILE A 134 -21.50 -5.06 1.03
N THR A 135 -22.34 -5.49 0.10
CA THR A 135 -22.10 -6.74 -0.63
C THR A 135 -20.81 -6.64 -1.46
N ASP A 136 -20.20 -7.78 -1.78
CA ASP A 136 -18.98 -7.81 -2.60
C ASP A 136 -19.22 -7.10 -3.95
N ALA A 137 -20.42 -7.25 -4.53
CA ALA A 137 -20.84 -6.55 -5.74
C ALA A 137 -21.03 -5.03 -5.54
N ASP A 138 -21.66 -4.60 -4.46
CA ASP A 138 -21.89 -3.18 -4.18
C ASP A 138 -20.58 -2.45 -3.86
N ARG A 139 -19.69 -3.06 -3.06
CA ARG A 139 -18.37 -2.50 -2.75
C ARG A 139 -17.50 -2.45 -3.99
N SER A 140 -17.47 -3.53 -4.79
CA SER A 140 -16.77 -3.55 -6.09
C SER A 140 -17.25 -2.42 -7.01
N LYS A 141 -18.57 -2.23 -7.16
CA LYS A 141 -19.14 -1.11 -7.92
C LYS A 141 -18.68 0.24 -7.37
N THR A 142 -18.74 0.44 -6.05
CA THR A 142 -18.31 1.69 -5.42
C THR A 142 -16.83 1.98 -5.68
N ILE A 143 -15.97 0.97 -5.51
CA ILE A 143 -14.53 1.09 -5.67
C ILE A 143 -14.16 1.37 -7.14
N GLN A 144 -14.73 0.65 -8.10
CA GLN A 144 -14.46 0.89 -9.52
C GLN A 144 -14.90 2.29 -9.98
N GLU A 145 -16.05 2.76 -9.50
CA GLU A 145 -16.50 4.12 -9.81
C GLU A 145 -15.61 5.20 -9.19
N LEU A 146 -15.01 4.94 -8.01
CA LEU A 146 -14.00 5.84 -7.42
C LEU A 146 -12.73 5.87 -8.27
N GLY A 147 -12.26 4.71 -8.76
CA GLY A 147 -11.13 4.64 -9.70
C GLY A 147 -11.40 5.37 -11.02
N ALA A 148 -12.59 5.19 -11.58
CA ALA A 148 -13.01 5.91 -12.79
C ALA A 148 -13.08 7.42 -12.55
N ALA A 149 -13.66 7.85 -11.42
CA ALA A 149 -13.72 9.25 -11.02
C ALA A 149 -12.33 9.88 -10.90
N ALA A 150 -11.36 9.15 -10.33
CA ALA A 150 -10.00 9.64 -10.14
C ALA A 150 -9.20 9.82 -11.44
N THR A 151 -9.68 9.30 -12.57
CA THR A 151 -9.03 9.50 -13.89
C THR A 151 -9.23 10.93 -14.42
N ASP A 152 -10.39 11.52 -14.17
CA ASP A 152 -10.73 12.90 -14.55
C ASP A 152 -11.62 13.52 -13.46
N PRO A 153 -11.01 14.00 -12.36
CA PRO A 153 -11.76 14.48 -11.21
C PRO A 153 -12.54 15.76 -11.53
N ASP A 154 -12.01 16.65 -12.37
CA ASP A 154 -12.67 17.90 -12.76
C ASP A 154 -13.94 17.66 -13.59
N ALA A 155 -13.98 16.57 -14.36
CA ALA A 155 -15.18 16.16 -15.11
C ALA A 155 -16.19 15.38 -14.26
N THR A 156 -15.83 14.99 -13.04
CA THR A 156 -16.65 14.10 -12.21
C THR A 156 -17.46 14.88 -11.16
N ALA A 157 -18.79 14.80 -11.27
CA ALA A 157 -19.69 15.32 -10.24
C ALA A 157 -19.80 14.32 -9.06
N PHE A 158 -18.81 14.31 -8.17
CA PHE A 158 -18.69 13.31 -7.07
C PHE A 158 -19.98 13.13 -6.26
N ALA A 159 -20.58 14.23 -5.77
CA ALA A 159 -21.80 14.18 -4.97
C ALA A 159 -23.02 13.63 -5.72
N ALA A 160 -23.02 13.69 -7.06
CA ALA A 160 -24.07 13.13 -7.91
C ALA A 160 -23.92 11.61 -8.10
N ALA A 161 -22.72 11.05 -7.90
CA ALA A 161 -22.42 9.62 -8.03
C ALA A 161 -22.38 8.89 -6.69
N PHE A 162 -21.92 9.54 -5.62
CA PHE A 162 -21.70 8.90 -4.30
C PHE A 162 -22.62 9.46 -3.21
N ARG A 163 -22.84 8.67 -2.16
CA ARG A 163 -23.54 9.06 -0.93
C ARG A 163 -22.69 8.77 0.31
N VAL A 164 -22.81 9.64 1.31
CA VAL A 164 -22.19 9.54 2.64
C VAL A 164 -23.31 9.39 3.70
N PRO A 165 -23.16 8.54 4.73
CA PRO A 165 -22.09 7.56 4.91
C PRO A 165 -22.25 6.35 3.99
N GLY A 166 -21.22 5.50 3.94
CA GLY A 166 -21.27 4.22 3.25
C GLY A 166 -20.29 3.18 3.79
N HIS A 167 -20.03 2.14 3.00
CA HIS A 167 -19.29 0.95 3.44
C HIS A 167 -17.87 0.84 2.87
N VAL A 168 -17.50 1.74 1.95
CA VAL A 168 -16.12 1.90 1.48
C VAL A 168 -15.52 3.08 2.23
N HIS A 169 -14.43 2.84 2.96
CA HIS A 169 -13.71 3.90 3.69
C HIS A 169 -12.78 4.61 2.72
N LEU A 170 -12.77 5.94 2.71
CA LEU A 170 -11.82 6.69 1.90
C LEU A 170 -10.62 7.08 2.75
N LEU A 171 -9.43 7.01 2.15
CA LEU A 171 -8.19 7.54 2.70
C LEU A 171 -7.71 8.68 1.79
N LYS A 172 -7.27 9.77 2.41
CA LYS A 172 -6.68 10.92 1.75
C LYS A 172 -5.17 10.85 1.91
N ALA A 173 -4.47 10.67 0.79
CA ALA A 173 -3.01 10.69 0.80
C ALA A 173 -2.48 12.09 1.16
N ALA A 174 -1.31 12.11 1.81
CA ALA A 174 -0.58 13.35 2.09
C ALA A 174 -0.22 14.09 0.80
N PRO A 175 -0.14 15.44 0.83
CA PRO A 175 0.49 16.17 -0.25
C PRO A 175 1.94 15.70 -0.43
N ASP A 176 2.45 15.68 -1.67
CA ASP A 176 3.79 15.18 -2.00
C ASP A 176 4.09 13.72 -1.58
N LEU A 177 3.05 12.93 -1.20
CA LEU A 177 3.11 11.49 -0.90
C LEU A 177 4.23 11.12 0.08
N LEU A 178 5.19 10.31 -0.37
CA LEU A 178 6.27 9.70 0.42
C LEU A 178 7.22 10.73 1.02
N ALA A 179 7.28 11.94 0.48
CA ALA A 179 8.06 13.03 1.06
C ALA A 179 7.48 13.55 2.39
N GLN A 180 6.19 13.29 2.64
CA GLN A 180 5.49 13.70 3.86
C GLN A 180 5.11 12.53 4.76
N ARG A 181 4.70 11.39 4.18
CA ARG A 181 4.20 10.25 4.94
C ARG A 181 4.48 8.94 4.23
N GLU A 182 4.93 7.94 4.99
CA GLU A 182 5.41 6.65 4.46
C GLU A 182 4.44 5.49 4.76
N GLY A 183 3.13 5.75 4.79
CA GLY A 183 2.12 4.71 5.06
C GLY A 183 1.59 4.00 3.83
N HIS A 184 0.85 2.91 4.01
CA HIS A 184 0.24 2.16 2.89
C HIS A 184 -0.66 3.03 2.00
N THR A 185 -1.27 4.08 2.57
CA THR A 185 -1.99 5.10 1.80
C THR A 185 -1.09 5.74 0.75
N GLU A 186 0.07 6.27 1.15
CA GLU A 186 1.00 6.95 0.25
C GLU A 186 1.77 5.95 -0.63
N LEU A 187 2.22 4.82 -0.09
CA LEU A 187 2.91 3.76 -0.83
C LEU A 187 2.05 3.24 -1.99
N GLY A 188 0.78 2.93 -1.72
CA GLY A 188 -0.14 2.43 -2.74
C GLY A 188 -0.43 3.47 -3.83
N VAL A 189 -0.63 4.74 -3.46
CA VAL A 189 -0.86 5.82 -4.43
C VAL A 189 0.39 6.08 -5.28
N ALA A 190 1.58 6.08 -4.67
CA ALA A 190 2.85 6.25 -5.40
C ALA A 190 3.11 5.11 -6.40
N LEU A 191 2.81 3.86 -6.01
CA LEU A 191 2.92 2.70 -6.90
C LEU A 191 1.92 2.76 -8.06
N ALA A 192 0.69 3.25 -7.84
CA ALA A 192 -0.27 3.46 -8.91
C ALA A 192 0.21 4.52 -9.92
N ASP A 193 0.77 5.63 -9.44
CA ASP A 193 1.34 6.66 -10.31
C ASP A 193 2.53 6.12 -11.13
N ALA A 194 3.46 5.41 -10.48
CA ALA A 194 4.57 4.72 -11.17
C ALA A 194 4.09 3.66 -12.18
N ALA A 195 2.93 3.04 -11.93
CA ALA A 195 2.28 2.13 -12.85
C ALA A 195 1.57 2.84 -14.03
N ASN A 196 1.57 4.18 -14.09
CA ASN A 196 0.81 5.01 -15.02
C ASN A 196 -0.71 4.74 -14.92
N ARG A 197 -1.20 4.60 -13.69
CA ARG A 197 -2.61 4.38 -13.37
C ARG A 197 -3.15 5.58 -12.60
N SER A 198 -4.48 5.72 -12.54
CA SER A 198 -5.10 6.77 -11.73
C SER A 198 -4.68 6.63 -10.26
N PRO A 199 -4.52 7.73 -9.52
CA PRO A 199 -4.06 7.70 -8.13
C PRO A 199 -5.20 7.30 -7.18
N ALA A 200 -5.74 6.10 -7.40
CA ALA A 200 -6.82 5.48 -6.63
C ALA A 200 -6.54 3.98 -6.46
N VAL A 201 -6.29 3.56 -5.22
CA VAL A 201 -5.97 2.16 -4.88
C VAL A 201 -6.80 1.69 -3.71
N VAL A 202 -7.10 0.39 -3.67
CA VAL A 202 -7.58 -0.27 -2.47
C VAL A 202 -6.40 -0.72 -1.64
N VAL A 203 -6.50 -0.51 -0.33
CA VAL A 203 -5.60 -1.07 0.69
C VAL A 203 -6.45 -1.85 1.70
N CYS A 204 -5.92 -2.96 2.20
CA CYS A 204 -6.59 -3.82 3.17
C CYS A 204 -5.56 -4.65 3.92
N GLU A 205 -5.51 -4.44 5.22
CA GLU A 205 -4.52 -5.01 6.13
C GLU A 205 -4.74 -6.53 6.25
N MET A 206 -3.65 -7.30 6.17
CA MET A 206 -3.68 -8.74 6.34
C MET A 206 -3.62 -9.13 7.82
N LEU A 207 -4.60 -9.87 8.27
CA LEU A 207 -4.77 -10.30 9.65
C LEU A 207 -4.53 -11.81 9.79
N ASP A 208 -4.02 -12.20 10.94
CA ASP A 208 -3.84 -13.59 11.35
C ASP A 208 -5.05 -14.03 12.20
N ASP A 209 -5.78 -15.05 11.75
CA ASP A 209 -6.97 -15.56 12.42
C ASP A 209 -6.67 -16.51 13.60
N GLU A 210 -5.43 -17.01 13.71
CA GLU A 210 -4.97 -17.80 14.85
C GLU A 210 -4.54 -16.92 16.01
N THR A 211 -3.78 -15.85 15.73
CA THR A 211 -3.26 -14.93 16.77
C THR A 211 -4.19 -13.75 17.05
N GLY A 212 -5.00 -13.35 16.07
CA GLY A 212 -5.82 -12.14 16.10
C GLY A 212 -5.04 -10.84 15.92
N GLY A 213 -3.76 -10.92 15.54
CA GLY A 213 -2.90 -9.78 15.22
C GLY A 213 -2.76 -9.56 13.71
N ALA A 214 -1.83 -8.68 13.33
CA ALA A 214 -1.40 -8.56 11.94
C ALA A 214 -0.68 -9.83 11.47
N LEU A 215 -0.86 -10.18 10.21
CA LEU A 215 -0.19 -11.33 9.59
C LEU A 215 1.33 -11.10 9.57
N ALA A 216 2.10 -12.07 10.08
CA ALA A 216 3.54 -11.94 10.10
C ALA A 216 4.11 -11.79 8.67
N PRO A 217 5.15 -10.96 8.43
CA PRO A 217 5.67 -10.72 7.09
C PRO A 217 6.14 -11.99 6.36
N ALA A 218 6.63 -12.98 7.09
CA ALA A 218 7.01 -14.28 6.53
C ALA A 218 5.80 -15.06 5.99
N ASP A 219 4.65 -14.99 6.66
CA ASP A 219 3.42 -15.66 6.24
C ASP A 219 2.72 -14.88 5.11
N ALA A 220 2.79 -13.55 5.13
CA ALA A 220 2.36 -12.71 4.01
C ALA A 220 3.18 -12.99 2.74
N ARG A 221 4.50 -13.17 2.86
CA ARG A 221 5.36 -13.60 1.75
C ARG A 221 5.02 -15.00 1.26
N ALA A 222 4.74 -15.94 2.17
CA ALA A 222 4.28 -17.28 1.80
C ALA A 222 2.90 -17.26 1.09
N TYR A 223 2.02 -16.33 1.46
CA TYR A 223 0.78 -16.07 0.74
C TYR A 223 1.05 -15.57 -0.68
N ALA A 224 1.94 -14.58 -0.84
CA ALA A 224 2.34 -14.07 -2.14
C ALA A 224 2.90 -15.19 -3.05
N ASP A 225 3.82 -16.00 -2.53
CA ASP A 225 4.39 -17.14 -3.26
C ASP A 225 3.34 -18.18 -3.67
N ARG A 226 2.36 -18.46 -2.79
CA ARG A 226 1.28 -19.43 -3.07
C ARG A 226 0.39 -18.97 -4.22
N TYR A 227 0.13 -17.68 -4.32
CA TYR A 227 -0.81 -17.10 -5.29
C TYR A 227 -0.12 -16.40 -6.47
N ASP A 228 1.21 -16.49 -6.55
CA ASP A 228 2.02 -15.86 -7.60
C ASP A 228 1.79 -14.34 -7.66
N LEU A 229 1.83 -13.69 -6.49
CA LEU A 229 1.63 -12.25 -6.35
C LEU A 229 2.94 -11.56 -6.01
N ALA A 230 3.10 -10.32 -6.48
CA ALA A 230 4.24 -9.49 -6.10
C ALA A 230 4.18 -9.14 -4.61
N TYR A 231 5.33 -9.16 -3.94
CA TYR A 231 5.51 -8.71 -2.56
C TYR A 231 6.62 -7.66 -2.52
N LEU A 232 6.35 -6.51 -1.90
CA LEU A 232 7.32 -5.44 -1.70
C LEU A 232 7.48 -5.11 -0.21
N GLU A 233 8.72 -4.79 0.16
CA GLU A 233 9.00 -4.05 1.40
C GLU A 233 8.85 -2.55 1.10
N GLY A 234 8.23 -1.80 2.00
CA GLY A 234 8.01 -0.35 1.85
C GLY A 234 9.32 0.41 1.66
N SER A 235 10.42 -0.05 2.27
CA SER A 235 11.75 0.52 2.05
C SER A 235 12.20 0.45 0.60
N ALA A 236 11.87 -0.63 -0.13
CA ALA A 236 12.20 -0.75 -1.55
C ALA A 236 11.39 0.24 -2.40
N VAL A 237 10.14 0.53 -2.01
CA VAL A 237 9.33 1.56 -2.64
C VAL A 237 9.93 2.95 -2.40
N LEU A 238 10.32 3.26 -1.16
CA LEU A 238 10.94 4.52 -0.78
C LEU A 238 12.28 4.75 -1.50
N GLU A 239 13.12 3.72 -1.65
CA GLU A 239 14.38 3.83 -2.39
C GLU A 239 14.19 4.19 -3.87
N ARG A 240 13.06 3.78 -4.46
CA ARG A 240 12.76 4.00 -5.89
C ARG A 240 11.94 5.26 -6.15
N LEU A 241 11.04 5.63 -5.23
CA LEU A 241 10.03 6.67 -5.44
C LEU A 241 10.08 7.82 -4.41
N GLY A 242 10.85 7.70 -3.33
CA GLY A 242 10.97 8.70 -2.26
C GLY A 242 12.01 9.80 -2.52
#